data_AF-H2ASM7-F1
#
_entry.id   AF-H2ASM7-F1
#
_cell.length_a   1.000
_cell.length_b   1.000
_cell.length_c   1.000
_cell.angle_alpha   90.00
_cell.angle_beta   90.00
_cell.angle_gamma   90.00
#
_symmetry.space_group_name_H-M   'P 1'
#
loop_
_entity.id
_entity.type
_entity.pdbx_description
1 polymer ?
#
loop_
_entity_poly.entity_id
_entity_poly.type
_entity_poly.pdbx_seq_one_letter_code
_entity_poly.pdbx_strand_id
1 'polypeptide(L)'
;MSLKSIIHYGVDLSLIAMLLAGIRHQTGYVFAYERYDFARLIYGYLQWGETCYDKLVKYVKGSPRFRKQLKNVDDFSSELEEDINDYKKRKTDRFLPRR
;
A
#
# COMPACT_ATOMS: atom_id res chain seq x y z
N MET A 1 15.28 -8.02 28.05
CA MET A 1 14.85 -7.63 26.69
C MET A 1 14.39 -8.89 25.97
N SER A 2 13.09 -9.06 25.78
CA SER A 2 12.52 -10.32 25.28
C SER A 2 12.80 -10.48 23.79
N LEU A 3 13.34 -11.64 23.38
CA LEU A 3 13.60 -12.00 21.98
C LEU A 3 12.36 -11.81 21.07
N LYS A 4 11.16 -11.96 21.61
CA LYS A 4 9.90 -11.66 20.92
C LYS A 4 9.82 -10.21 20.42
N SER A 5 10.26 -9.25 21.22
CA SER A 5 10.20 -7.83 20.86
C SER A 5 11.15 -7.49 19.72
N ILE A 6 12.37 -8.06 19.73
CA ILE A 6 13.35 -7.87 18.64
C ILE A 6 12.84 -8.44 17.32
N ILE A 7 12.16 -9.60 17.37
CA ILE A 7 11.56 -10.21 16.20
C ILE A 7 10.40 -9.35 15.68
N HIS A 8 9.53 -8.83 16.55
CA HIS A 8 8.47 -7.92 16.14
C HIS A 8 9.01 -6.66 15.48
N TYR A 9 9.97 -5.98 16.11
CA TYR A 9 10.59 -4.79 15.50
C TYR A 9 11.29 -5.10 14.18
N GLY A 10 11.93 -6.29 14.05
CA GLY A 10 12.54 -6.72 12.79
C GLY A 10 11.52 -7.03 11.68
N VAL A 11 10.37 -7.59 12.04
CA VAL A 11 9.26 -7.84 11.10
C VAL A 11 8.62 -6.52 10.69
N ASP A 12 8.38 -5.60 11.62
CA ASP A 12 7.82 -4.28 11.34
C ASP A 12 8.76 -3.46 10.46
N LEU A 13 10.07 -3.50 10.71
CA LEU A 13 11.06 -2.97 9.77
C LEU A 13 10.90 -3.64 8.40
N SER A 14 10.94 -4.97 8.33
CA SER A 14 10.83 -5.68 7.04
C SER A 14 9.56 -5.31 6.25
N LEU A 15 8.43 -5.08 6.94
CA LEU A 15 7.18 -4.60 6.34
C LEU A 15 7.31 -3.17 5.82
N ILE A 16 7.90 -2.26 6.58
CA ILE A 16 8.16 -0.88 6.15
C ILE A 16 9.08 -0.88 4.91
N ALA A 17 10.10 -1.73 4.88
CA ALA A 17 10.99 -1.86 3.73
C ALA A 17 10.24 -2.33 2.47
N MET A 18 9.39 -3.35 2.60
CA MET A 18 8.53 -3.83 1.50
C MET A 18 7.56 -2.75 1.02
N LEU A 19 6.97 -1.97 1.93
CA LEU A 19 6.07 -0.87 1.58
C LEU A 19 6.80 0.22 0.78
N LEU A 20 7.99 0.61 1.25
CA LEU A 20 8.84 1.58 0.53
C LEU A 20 9.23 1.08 -0.86
N ALA A 21 9.57 -0.21 -0.99
CA ALA A 21 9.86 -0.85 -2.27
C ALA A 21 8.63 -0.83 -3.21
N GLY A 22 7.44 -1.13 -2.68
CA GLY A 22 6.19 -1.04 -3.44
C GLY A 22 5.89 0.39 -3.93
N ILE A 23 6.10 1.39 -3.09
CA ILE A 23 5.97 2.81 -3.45
C ILE A 23 6.98 3.18 -4.54
N ARG A 24 8.25 2.76 -4.40
CA ARG A 24 9.29 2.97 -5.43
C ARG A 24 8.89 2.36 -6.76
N HIS A 25 8.33 1.15 -6.78
CA HIS A 25 7.90 0.47 -8.00
C HIS A 25 6.67 1.13 -8.64
N GLN A 26 5.73 1.65 -7.84
CA GLN A 26 4.51 2.31 -8.36
C GLN A 26 4.75 3.76 -8.79
N THR A 27 5.56 4.51 -8.05
CA THR A 27 5.70 5.96 -8.21
C THR A 27 7.04 6.38 -8.82
N GLY A 28 8.04 5.50 -8.84
CA GLY A 28 9.40 5.81 -9.26
C GLY A 28 10.19 6.68 -8.29
N TYR A 29 9.58 7.14 -7.18
CA TYR A 29 10.26 7.96 -6.19
C TYR A 29 11.15 7.09 -5.30
N VAL A 30 12.44 7.44 -5.26
CA VAL A 30 13.44 6.81 -4.40
C VAL A 30 13.56 7.65 -3.13
N PHE A 31 13.56 6.99 -1.98
CA PHE A 31 13.84 7.66 -0.71
C PHE A 31 15.26 8.25 -0.78
N ALA A 32 15.42 9.56 -0.58
CA ALA A 32 16.71 10.25 -0.68
C ALA A 32 17.61 9.90 0.53
N TYR A 33 18.18 8.69 0.53
CA TYR A 33 19.04 8.18 1.59
C TYR A 33 20.42 8.87 1.64
N GLU A 34 20.83 9.57 0.58
CA GLU A 34 22.11 10.29 0.49
C GLU A 34 22.28 11.41 1.54
N ARG A 35 21.18 11.91 2.12
CA ARG A 35 21.22 12.98 3.12
C ARG A 35 21.51 12.50 4.55
N TYR A 36 21.69 11.20 4.76
CA TYR A 36 21.86 10.61 6.09
C TYR A 36 23.19 9.85 6.19
N ASP A 37 23.92 10.00 7.30
CA ASP A 37 25.18 9.26 7.56
C ASP A 37 25.01 7.73 7.58
N PHE A 38 23.76 7.25 7.76
CA PHE A 38 23.39 5.84 7.70
C PHE A 38 22.94 5.38 6.31
N ALA A 39 23.24 6.13 5.24
CA ALA A 39 22.86 5.84 3.87
C ALA A 39 23.13 4.39 3.46
N ARG A 40 24.27 3.81 3.85
CA ARG A 40 24.65 2.43 3.49
C ARG A 40 23.77 1.38 4.18
N LEU A 41 23.39 1.60 5.43
CA LEU A 41 22.50 0.70 6.17
C LEU A 41 21.08 0.78 5.61
N ILE A 42 20.61 2.00 5.35
CA ILE A 42 19.30 2.26 4.74
C ILE A 42 19.23 1.65 3.33
N TYR A 43 20.30 1.78 2.54
CA TYR A 43 20.39 1.20 1.21
C TYR A 43 20.27 -0.34 1.24
N GLY A 44 21.06 -1.00 2.10
CA GLY A 44 20.99 -2.46 2.26
C GLY A 44 19.61 -2.92 2.74
N TYR A 45 18.99 -2.13 3.61
CA TYR A 45 17.64 -2.38 4.11
C TYR A 45 16.55 -2.18 3.03
N LEU A 46 16.64 -1.14 2.19
CA LEU A 46 15.73 -0.97 1.05
C LEU A 46 15.90 -2.12 0.04
N GLN A 47 17.14 -2.51 -0.25
CA GLN A 47 17.43 -3.61 -1.17
C GLN A 47 16.88 -4.95 -0.65
N TRP A 48 16.93 -5.18 0.66
CA TRP A 48 16.27 -6.30 1.30
C TRP A 48 14.75 -6.24 1.12
N GLY A 49 14.14 -5.07 1.36
CA GLY A 49 12.71 -4.82 1.14
C GLY A 49 12.27 -5.11 -0.30
N GLU A 50 13.05 -4.69 -1.30
CA GLU A 50 12.79 -5.00 -2.71
C GLU A 50 12.85 -6.49 -3.01
N THR A 51 13.88 -7.17 -2.51
CA THR A 51 14.01 -8.63 -2.71
C THR A 51 12.84 -9.38 -2.08
N CYS A 52 12.42 -8.95 -0.89
CA CYS A 52 11.24 -9.47 -0.21
C CYS A 52 9.96 -9.20 -1.01
N TYR A 53 9.77 -7.97 -1.49
CA TYR A 53 8.63 -7.57 -2.31
C TYR A 53 8.55 -8.39 -3.61
N ASP A 54 9.66 -8.54 -4.33
CA ASP A 54 9.73 -9.33 -5.57
C ASP A 54 9.39 -10.80 -5.35
N LYS A 55 9.88 -11.41 -4.26
CA LYS A 55 9.51 -12.78 -3.89
C LYS A 55 8.03 -12.89 -3.60
N LEU A 56 7.46 -11.92 -2.89
CA LEU A 56 6.03 -11.89 -2.60
C LEU A 56 5.20 -11.72 -3.89
N VAL A 57 5.58 -10.81 -4.78
CA VAL A 57 4.92 -10.64 -6.08
C VAL A 57 5.01 -11.91 -6.94
N LYS A 58 6.16 -12.59 -6.96
CA LYS A 58 6.30 -13.89 -7.64
C LYS A 58 5.40 -14.95 -7.03
N TYR A 59 5.33 -15.02 -5.71
CA TYR A 59 4.46 -15.95 -4.99
C TYR A 59 2.98 -15.67 -5.28
N VAL A 60 2.58 -14.39 -5.26
CA VAL A 60 1.23 -13.92 -5.59
C VAL A 60 0.89 -14.22 -7.05
N LYS A 61 1.80 -13.94 -8.00
CA LYS A 61 1.60 -14.24 -9.44
C LYS A 61 1.52 -15.74 -9.74
N GLY A 62 2.23 -16.58 -8.98
CA GLY A 62 2.23 -18.03 -9.14
C GLY A 62 1.10 -18.75 -8.40
N SER A 63 0.49 -18.09 -7.41
CA SER A 63 -0.58 -18.68 -6.62
C SER A 63 -1.93 -18.56 -7.36
N PRO A 64 -2.65 -19.68 -7.58
CA PRO A 64 -3.97 -19.68 -8.23
C PRO A 64 -5.05 -18.97 -7.41
N ARG A 65 -4.73 -18.52 -6.18
CA ARG A 65 -5.65 -17.76 -5.32
C ARG A 65 -5.75 -16.28 -5.71
N PHE A 66 -4.75 -15.74 -6.42
CA PHE A 66 -4.72 -14.32 -6.78
C PHE A 66 -5.11 -14.13 -8.24
N ARG A 67 -6.21 -13.43 -8.46
CA ARG A 67 -6.66 -12.97 -9.77
C ARG A 67 -6.23 -11.51 -9.95
N LYS A 68 -5.94 -11.08 -11.19
CA LYS A 68 -5.83 -9.63 -11.48
C LYS A 68 -7.17 -8.97 -11.08
N GLN A 69 -7.11 -7.80 -10.44
CA GLN A 69 -8.31 -7.07 -10.00
C GLN A 69 -9.33 -6.99 -11.16
N LEU A 70 -10.55 -7.45 -10.91
CA LEU A 70 -11.66 -7.17 -11.82
C LEU A 70 -12.21 -5.80 -11.48
N LYS A 71 -12.12 -4.90 -12.45
CA LYS A 71 -12.49 -3.48 -12.39
C LYS A 71 -13.92 -3.18 -11.89
N ASN A 72 -14.80 -4.20 -11.83
CA ASN A 72 -16.22 -4.05 -11.48
C ASN A 72 -16.65 -4.95 -10.30
N VAL A 73 -15.73 -5.71 -9.70
CA VAL A 73 -16.07 -6.65 -8.60
C VAL A 73 -15.19 -6.40 -7.37
N ASP A 74 -13.93 -6.05 -7.61
CA ASP A 74 -12.95 -5.78 -6.55
C ASP A 74 -12.69 -4.27 -6.38
N ASP A 75 -13.47 -3.42 -7.07
CA ASP A 75 -13.35 -1.97 -7.03
C ASP A 75 -14.15 -1.42 -5.84
N PHE A 76 -13.49 -1.34 -4.70
CA PHE A 76 -14.07 -0.71 -3.49
C PHE A 76 -14.38 0.78 -3.69
N SER A 77 -13.78 1.42 -4.70
CA SER A 77 -14.00 2.83 -5.05
C SER A 77 -15.38 3.07 -5.65
N SER A 78 -15.88 2.19 -6.53
CA SER A 78 -17.18 2.40 -7.17
C SER A 78 -18.35 2.38 -6.18
N GLU A 79 -18.31 1.50 -5.17
CA GLU A 79 -19.35 1.44 -4.13
C GLU A 79 -19.33 2.69 -3.23
N LEU A 80 -18.13 3.16 -2.86
CA LEU A 80 -17.95 4.41 -2.12
C LEU A 80 -18.35 5.65 -2.93
N GLU A 81 -18.09 5.66 -4.24
CA GLU A 81 -18.49 6.75 -5.14
C GLU A 81 -20.01 6.82 -5.30
N GLU A 82 -20.68 5.68 -5.39
CA GLU A 82 -22.16 5.60 -5.40
C GLU A 82 -22.75 6.14 -4.10
N ASP A 83 -22.23 5.73 -2.94
CA ASP A 83 -22.69 6.21 -1.62
C ASP A 83 -22.46 7.72 -1.44
N ILE A 84 -21.31 8.24 -1.87
CA ILE A 84 -21.01 9.68 -1.82
C ILE A 84 -21.96 10.46 -2.74
N ASN A 85 -22.26 9.94 -3.93
CA ASN A 85 -23.18 10.59 -4.85
C ASN A 85 -24.62 10.56 -4.33
N ASP A 86 -25.06 9.47 -3.72
CA ASP A 86 -26.39 9.38 -3.11
C ASP A 86 -26.52 10.34 -1.91
N TYR A 87 -25.47 10.46 -1.08
CA TYR A 87 -25.44 11.45 0.00
C TYR A 87 -25.52 12.89 -0.53
N LYS A 88 -24.76 13.22 -1.59
CA LYS A 88 -24.81 14.54 -2.23
C LYS A 88 -26.19 14.84 -2.80
N LYS A 89 -26.83 13.86 -3.44
CA LYS A 89 -28.18 13.98 -4.01
C LYS A 89 -29.22 14.26 -2.92
N ARG A 90 -29.23 13.46 -1.84
CA ARG A 90 -30.10 13.66 -0.67
C ARG A 90 -29.88 15.00 0.04
N LYS A 91 -28.68 15.57 -0.06
CA LYS A 91 -28.39 16.90 0.47
C LYS A 91 -28.98 17.97 -0.46
N THR A 92 -28.72 17.91 -1.76
CA THR A 92 -29.30 18.81 -2.78
C THR A 92 -30.83 18.84 -2.74
N ASP A 93 -31.48 17.67 -2.65
CA ASP A 93 -32.94 17.57 -2.63
C ASP A 93 -33.58 18.14 -1.35
N ARG A 94 -32.81 18.24 -0.26
CA ARG A 94 -33.25 18.91 0.99
C ARG A 94 -33.14 20.43 0.95
N PHE A 95 -32.31 20.99 0.05
CA PHE A 95 -32.13 22.44 -0.09
C PHE A 95 -32.94 23.05 -1.23
N LEU A 96 -33.61 22.24 -2.06
CA LEU A 96 -34.53 22.73 -3.09
C LEU A 96 -35.96 22.76 -2.52
N PRO A 97 -36.65 23.93 -2.54
CA PRO A 97 -38.05 23.99 -2.13
C PRO A 97 -38.89 23.16 -3.10
N ARG A 98 -39.66 22.19 -2.58
CA ARG A 98 -40.71 21.50 -3.33
C ARG A 98 -41.65 22.57 -3.92
N ARG A 99 -41.58 22.77 -5.23
CA ARG A 99 -42.58 23.49 -6.01
C ARG A 99 -43.62 22.50 -6.52
#